data_AF-A0A415EGW7-F1
#
_entry.id   AF-A0A415EGW7-F1
#
_cell.length_a   1.000
_cell.length_b   1.000
_cell.length_c   1.000
_cell.angle_alpha   90.00
_cell.angle_beta   90.00
_cell.angle_gamma   90.00
#
_symmetry.space_group_name_H-M   'P 1'
#
loop_
_entity.id
_entity.type
_entity.pdbx_description
1 polymer ?
#
loop_
_entity_poly.entity_id
_entity_poly.type
_entity_poly.pdbx_seq_one_letter_code
_entity_poly.pdbx_strand_id
1 'polypeptide(L)'
;MTVILLCMALGIAAGLVNLFSYKIKLGLSRISQAALCTMIFCLAAKIGSNPQLLVQLRTLGIQSLAICLGSMLGSFLLLLIVERIFAREIHTLFQEAKK
;
A
#
# COMPACT_ATOMS: atom_id res chain seq x y z
N MET A 1 -10.55 16.17 -6.95
CA MET A 1 -10.67 15.13 -5.89
C MET A 1 -11.72 14.08 -6.23
N THR A 2 -12.89 14.49 -6.75
CA THR A 2 -13.97 13.60 -7.20
C THR A 2 -13.54 12.57 -8.26
N VAL A 3 -12.65 12.93 -9.20
CA VAL A 3 -12.16 12.03 -10.25
C VAL A 3 -11.47 10.78 -9.68
N ILE A 4 -10.66 10.94 -8.64
CA ILE A 4 -9.92 9.82 -8.03
C ILE A 4 -10.91 8.89 -7.33
N LEU A 5 -11.89 9.48 -6.64
CA LEU A 5 -12.94 8.75 -5.92
C LEU A 5 -13.84 7.98 -6.89
N LEU A 6 -14.18 8.59 -8.03
CA LEU A 6 -14.95 7.95 -9.10
C LEU A 6 -14.17 6.80 -9.74
N CYS A 7 -12.88 6.99 -10.06
CA CYS A 7 -12.02 5.93 -10.57
C CYS A 7 -11.89 4.76 -9.58
N MET A 8 -11.78 5.06 -8.29
CA MET A 8 -11.70 4.03 -7.25
C MET A 8 -13.02 3.25 -7.14
N ALA A 9 -14.16 3.95 -7.14
CA ALA A 9 -15.49 3.31 -7.13
C ALA A 9 -15.73 2.45 -8.38
N LEU A 10 -15.36 2.95 -9.57
CA LEU A 10 -15.45 2.19 -10.82
C LEU A 10 -14.50 1.00 -10.85
N GLY A 11 -13.29 1.12 -10.31
CA GLY A 11 -12.34 0.02 -10.20
C GLY A 11 -12.86 -1.12 -9.29
N ILE A 12 -13.51 -0.76 -8.18
CA ILE A 12 -14.14 -1.74 -7.27
C ILE A 12 -15.36 -2.39 -7.94
N ALA A 13 -16.22 -1.60 -8.59
CA ALA A 13 -17.39 -2.12 -9.31
C ALA A 13 -16.99 -3.04 -10.47
N ALA A 14 -15.97 -2.67 -11.25
CA ALA A 14 -15.41 -3.49 -12.31
C ALA A 14 -14.75 -4.78 -11.77
N GLY A 15 -14.13 -4.73 -10.59
CA GLY A 15 -13.59 -5.90 -9.90
C GLY A 15 -14.66 -6.87 -9.36
N LEU A 16 -15.87 -6.38 -9.06
CA LEU A 16 -17.01 -7.19 -8.58
C LEU A 16 -17.83 -7.80 -9.72
N VAL A 17 -17.99 -7.12 -10.86
CA VAL A 17 -18.93 -7.49 -11.94
C VAL A 17 -18.42 -8.63 -12.85
N ASN A 18 -17.12 -8.94 -12.87
CA ASN A 18 -16.65 -10.07 -13.68
C ASN A 18 -15.27 -10.58 -13.23
N LEU A 19 -15.10 -11.90 -13.28
CA LEU A 19 -13.81 -12.50 -13.64
C LEU A 19 -12.74 -12.60 -12.52
N PHE A 20 -13.10 -13.26 -11.42
CA PHE A 20 -12.16 -13.99 -10.55
C PHE A 20 -11.53 -15.20 -11.29
N SER A 21 -11.10 -15.01 -12.54
CA SER A 21 -10.34 -16.00 -13.28
C SER A 21 -8.87 -15.82 -12.91
N TYR A 22 -8.41 -16.77 -12.10
CA TYR A 22 -7.09 -16.97 -11.51
C TYR A 22 -5.87 -16.59 -12.39
N LYS A 23 -6.03 -16.46 -13.72
CA LYS A 23 -4.97 -16.06 -14.67
C LYS A 23 -4.71 -14.55 -14.76
N ILE A 24 -5.68 -13.67 -14.47
CA ILE A 24 -5.48 -12.22 -14.65
C ILE A 24 -4.71 -11.60 -13.45
N LYS A 25 -4.72 -12.24 -12.28
CA LYS A 25 -3.94 -11.82 -11.09
C LYS A 25 -2.45 -11.66 -11.39
N LEU A 26 -1.87 -12.55 -12.21
CA LEU A 26 -0.45 -12.51 -12.52
C LEU A 26 -0.11 -11.38 -13.52
N GLY A 27 -0.99 -11.14 -14.49
CA GLY A 27 -0.85 -10.05 -15.47
C GLY A 27 -1.04 -8.67 -14.84
N LEU A 28 -2.06 -8.51 -13.98
CA LEU A 28 -2.28 -7.25 -13.24
C LEU A 28 -1.14 -6.95 -12.28
N SER A 29 -0.52 -7.96 -11.66
CA SER A 29 0.62 -7.74 -10.76
C SER A 29 1.82 -7.15 -11.50
N ARG A 30 2.16 -7.67 -12.68
CA ARG A 30 3.24 -7.12 -13.52
C ARG A 30 2.91 -5.73 -14.06
N ILE A 31 1.68 -5.49 -14.48
CA ILE A 31 1.23 -4.16 -14.93
C ILE A 31 1.26 -3.15 -13.77
N SER A 32 0.79 -3.55 -12.59
CA SER A 32 0.81 -2.71 -11.39
C SER A 32 2.24 -2.40 -10.97
N GLN A 33 3.14 -3.37 -11.02
CA GLN A 33 4.56 -3.15 -10.73
C GLN A 33 5.20 -2.16 -11.72
N ALA A 34 4.90 -2.28 -13.01
CA ALA A 34 5.36 -1.32 -14.01
C ALA A 34 4.79 0.08 -13.76
N ALA A 35 3.47 0.18 -13.49
CA ALA A 35 2.82 1.45 -13.19
C ALA A 35 3.39 2.12 -11.93
N LEU A 36 3.63 1.35 -10.87
CA LEU A 36 4.28 1.81 -9.63
C LEU A 36 5.69 2.34 -9.93
N CYS A 37 6.49 1.59 -10.68
CA CYS A 37 7.83 2.04 -11.09
C CYS A 37 7.77 3.36 -11.88
N THR A 38 6.86 3.49 -12.83
CA THR A 38 6.68 4.73 -13.61
C THR A 38 6.25 5.90 -12.72
N MET A 39 5.33 5.67 -11.78
CA MET A 39 4.88 6.68 -10.82
C MET A 39 6.05 7.17 -9.95
N ILE A 40 6.82 6.24 -9.38
CA ILE A 40 7.98 6.55 -8.54
C ILE A 40 9.01 7.34 -9.36
N PHE A 41 9.29 6.91 -10.60
CA PHE A 41 10.22 7.60 -11.49
C PHE A 41 9.76 9.03 -11.79
N CYS A 42 8.48 9.22 -12.12
CA CYS A 42 7.93 10.54 -12.43
C CYS A 42 7.95 11.47 -11.22
N LEU A 43 7.65 10.96 -10.02
CA LEU A 43 7.75 11.71 -8.78
C LEU A 43 9.20 12.12 -8.48
N ALA A 44 10.15 11.19 -8.60
CA ALA A 44 11.57 11.46 -8.40
C ALA A 44 12.09 12.51 -9.40
N ALA A 45 11.71 12.40 -10.67
CA ALA A 45 12.06 13.38 -11.69
C ALA A 45 11.46 14.77 -11.41
N LYS A 46 10.18 14.83 -11.00
CA LYS A 46 9.53 16.09 -10.61
C LYS A 46 10.20 16.75 -9.40
N ILE A 47 10.70 15.97 -8.44
CA ILE A 47 11.44 16.49 -7.29
C ILE A 47 12.83 16.97 -7.72
N GLY A 48 13.55 16.17 -8.53
CA GLY A 48 14.91 16.47 -8.98
C GLY A 48 15.01 17.68 -9.92
N SER A 49 13.98 17.94 -10.72
CA SER A 49 13.96 19.09 -11.64
C SER A 49 13.60 20.41 -10.97
N ASN A 50 13.16 20.40 -9.69
CA ASN A 50 12.78 21.60 -8.95
C ASN A 50 13.82 21.93 -7.87
N PRO A 51 14.76 22.88 -8.12
CA PRO A 51 15.85 23.18 -7.19
C PRO A 51 15.34 23.70 -5.84
N GLN A 52 14.19 24.38 -5.82
CA GLN A 52 13.55 24.85 -4.59
C GLN A 52 13.08 23.69 -3.69
N LEU A 53 12.51 22.64 -4.29
CA LEU A 53 12.12 21.43 -3.56
C LEU A 53 13.34 20.67 -3.08
N LEU A 54 14.38 20.56 -3.91
CA LEU A 54 15.65 19.91 -3.51
C LEU A 54 16.31 20.57 -2.29
N VAL A 55 16.30 21.90 -2.21
CA VAL A 55 16.84 22.63 -1.05
C VAL A 55 16.00 22.38 0.20
N GLN A 56 14.66 22.37 0.08
CA GLN A 56 13.76 22.01 1.19
C GLN A 56 13.89 20.54 1.60
N LEU A 57 14.10 19.62 0.66
CA LEU A 57 14.36 18.21 0.97
C LEU A 57 15.70 18.05 1.69
N ARG A 58 16.70 18.89 1.42
CA ARG A 58 17.98 18.84 2.14
C ARG A 58 17.81 19.20 3.62
N THR A 59 16.94 20.16 3.92
CA THR A 59 16.66 20.58 5.30
C THR A 59 15.67 19.65 6.01
N LEU A 60 14.64 19.15 5.29
CA LEU A 60 13.65 18.20 5.83
C LEU A 60 14.09 16.73 5.75
N GLY A 61 15.22 16.41 5.11
CA GLY A 61 15.60 15.05 4.75
C GLY A 61 15.72 14.10 5.94
N ILE A 62 16.42 14.52 7.00
CA ILE A 62 16.59 13.69 8.21
C ILE A 62 15.28 13.56 8.99
N GLN A 63 14.51 14.66 9.09
CA GLN A 63 13.25 14.67 9.83
C GLN A 63 12.19 13.78 9.15
N SER A 64 12.05 13.92 7.83
CA SER A 64 11.14 13.08 7.05
C SER A 64 11.56 11.61 7.07
N LEU A 65 12.86 11.30 7.04
CA LEU A 65 13.34 9.92 7.15
C LEU A 65 12.94 9.29 8.48
N ALA A 66 13.09 10.02 9.60
CA ALA A 66 12.69 9.53 10.93
C ALA A 66 11.17 9.27 11.01
N ILE A 67 10.36 10.17 10.46
CA ILE A 67 8.89 10.02 10.43
C ILE A 67 8.48 8.85 9.54
N CYS A 68 9.10 8.69 8.36
CA CYS A 68 8.82 7.59 7.45
C CYS A 68 9.19 6.24 8.08
N LEU A 69 10.38 6.11 8.65
CA LEU A 69 10.81 4.86 9.31
C LEU A 69 9.96 4.56 10.53
N GLY A 70 9.66 5.56 11.37
CA GLY A 70 8.79 5.41 12.52
C GLY A 70 7.37 4.98 12.14
N SER A 71 6.78 5.59 11.11
CA SER A 71 5.44 5.24 10.62
C SER A 71 5.41 3.84 10.01
N MET A 72 6.43 3.46 9.25
CA MET A 72 6.49 2.15 8.60
C MET A 72 6.68 1.05 9.64
N LEU A 73 7.67 1.20 10.55
CA LEU A 73 7.88 0.27 11.67
C LEU A 73 6.65 0.18 12.58
N GLY A 74 6.04 1.32 12.92
CA GLY A 74 4.83 1.36 13.75
C GLY A 74 3.67 0.61 13.11
N SER A 75 3.43 0.81 11.81
CA SER A 75 2.37 0.11 11.07
C SER A 75 2.61 -1.40 11.01
N PHE A 76 3.84 -1.82 10.70
CA PHE A 76 4.21 -3.24 10.70
C PHE A 76 4.09 -3.86 12.09
N LEU A 77 4.53 -3.17 13.15
CA LEU A 77 4.45 -3.67 14.52
C LEU A 77 2.99 -3.88 14.96
N LEU A 78 2.11 -2.92 14.66
CA LEU A 78 0.67 -3.04 14.92
C LEU A 78 0.04 -4.20 14.15
N LEU A 79 0.38 -4.36 12.88
CA LEU A 79 -0.06 -5.50 12.07
C LEU A 79 0.37 -6.83 12.70
N LEU A 80 1.63 -6.96 13.14
CA LEU A 80 2.12 -8.17 13.80
C LEU A 80 1.39 -8.44 15.12
N ILE A 81 1.08 -7.41 15.90
CA ILE A 81 0.31 -7.54 17.15
C ILE A 81 -1.11 -8.02 16.83
N VAL A 82 -1.77 -7.40 15.85
CA VAL A 82 -3.14 -7.77 15.44
C VAL A 82 -3.16 -9.20 14.91
N GLU A 83 -2.22 -9.59 14.05
CA GLU A 83 -2.12 -10.97 13.55
C GLU A 83 -1.91 -11.98 14.68
N ARG A 84 -1.08 -11.65 15.69
CA ARG A 84 -0.84 -12.52 16.84
C ARG A 84 -2.08 -12.67 17.72
N ILE A 85 -2.85 -11.60 17.93
CA ILE A 85 -4.11 -11.64 18.69
C ILE A 85 -5.16 -12.45 17.91
N PHE A 86 -5.32 -12.17 16.62
CA PHE A 86 -6.31 -12.83 15.78
C PHE A 86 -6.01 -14.32 15.57
N ALA A 87 -4.73 -14.69 15.44
CA ALA A 87 -4.30 -16.10 15.38
C ALA A 87 -4.61 -16.85 16.69
N ARG A 88 -4.56 -16.18 17.85
CA ARG A 88 -4.99 -16.75 19.13
C ARG A 88 -6.50 -16.99 19.15
N GLU A 89 -7.29 -16.02 18.68
CA GLU A 89 -8.75 -16.12 18.62
C GLU A 89 -9.18 -17.30 17.72
N ILE A 90 -8.62 -17.39 16.51
CA ILE A 90 -8.93 -18.48 15.57
C ILE A 90 -8.61 -19.86 16.17
N HIS A 91 -7.51 -19.98 16.92
CA HIS A 91 -7.15 -21.24 17.56
C HIS A 91 -8.16 -21.67 18.64
N THR A 92 -8.72 -20.72 19.39
CA THR A 92 -9.79 -21.01 20.38
C THR A 92 -11.10 -21.41 19.72
N LEU A 93 -11.50 -20.75 18.61
CA LEU A 93 -12.72 -21.08 17.87
C LEU A 93 -12.63 -22.47 17.21
N PHE A 94 -11.46 -22.86 16.73
CA PHE A 94 -11.23 -24.19 16.17
C PHE A 94 -11.25 -25.31 17.23
N GLN A 95 -10.90 -24.97 18.48
CA GLN A 95 -10.93 -25.93 19.58
C GLN A 95 -12.36 -26.16 20.10
N GLU A 96 -13.18 -25.10 20.14
CA GLU A 96 -14.61 -25.18 20.47
C GLU A 96 -15.40 -25.94 19.37
N ALA A 97 -15.09 -25.72 18.10
CA ALA A 97 -15.76 -26.40 16.98
C ALA A 97 -15.44 -27.90 16.85
N LYS A 98 -14.40 -28.39 17.55
CA LYS A 98 -13.98 -29.80 17.54
C LYS A 98 -14.47 -30.58 18.76
N LYS A 99 -15.19 -29.94 19.69
CA LYS A 99 -15.72 -30.55 20.91
C LYS A 99 -17.21 -30.85 20.75
#